data_AF-A0A1B1NEC1-F1
#
_entry.id   AF-A0A1B1NEC1-F1
#
_cell.length_a   1.000
_cell.length_b   1.000
_cell.length_c   1.000
_cell.angle_alpha   90.00
_cell.angle_beta   90.00
_cell.angle_gamma   90.00
#
_symmetry.space_group_name_H-M   'P 1'
#
loop_
_entity.id
_entity.type
_entity.pdbx_description
1 polymer ?
#
loop_
_entity_poly.entity_id
_entity_poly.type
_entity_poly.pdbx_seq_one_letter_code
_entity_poly.pdbx_strand_id
1 'polypeptide(L)'
;MRSRRVREAGADVLRRQGLDRHAAAGGEGVLPRQGAFPGAAGRHRLRLPRGLGHARPLGRRLGVRLHVASVEQAIKDGIVVDDGRTPRNRLQIGTLLNAIEEEGYTAAFGGGRRDEEKARAKERVYSHRDEFGQWDPKNQRPELWSLYNGRIHEGEHMRVFPLSNWTELDVWDYIRREAIDIPSIYYAHQRRVFERGGMLFTESEFNPLRDGETVTERTVRFRTVGDLTLTGCLESDADDLDKIIEEVAASRITERGATRGDDKFSEAAMEDRKKEGYF
;
A
#
# COMPACT_ATOMS: atom_id res chain seq x y z
N MET A 1 -9.24 23.26 48.54
CA MET A 1 -9.48 24.62 47.98
C MET A 1 -8.40 25.02 46.96
N ARG A 2 -8.11 24.16 45.97
CA ARG A 2 -7.26 24.44 44.80
C ARG A 2 -7.71 23.53 43.65
N SER A 3 -8.79 23.91 42.96
CA SER A 3 -9.33 23.18 41.79
C SER A 3 -10.27 24.03 40.92
N ARG A 4 -10.20 25.37 41.00
CA ARG A 4 -11.15 26.25 40.28
C ARG A 4 -10.53 27.42 39.52
N ARG A 5 -9.22 27.40 39.22
CA ARG A 5 -8.51 28.53 38.57
C ARG A 5 -7.75 28.19 37.27
N VAL A 6 -8.14 27.14 36.55
CA VAL A 6 -7.61 26.86 35.18
C VAL A 6 -8.74 26.60 34.17
N ARG A 7 -10.01 26.92 34.49
CA ARG A 7 -11.14 26.81 33.56
C ARG A 7 -11.69 28.15 33.04
N GLU A 8 -11.03 29.27 33.34
CA GLU A 8 -11.50 30.60 32.92
C GLU A 8 -10.55 31.34 31.95
N ALA A 9 -9.48 30.69 31.46
CA ALA A 9 -8.56 31.29 30.49
C ALA A 9 -8.75 30.79 29.03
N GLY A 10 -9.64 29.82 28.78
CA GLY A 10 -9.87 29.24 27.44
C GLY A 10 -11.12 29.74 26.71
N ALA A 11 -12.03 30.43 27.41
CA ALA A 11 -13.33 30.82 26.85
C ALA A 11 -13.33 32.20 26.15
N ASP A 12 -12.25 32.97 26.28
CA ASP A 12 -12.15 34.34 25.72
C ASP A 12 -11.40 34.43 24.37
N VAL A 13 -10.80 33.33 23.92
CA VAL A 13 -10.12 33.26 22.60
C VAL A 13 -11.12 32.90 21.48
N LEU A 14 -12.15 32.12 21.77
CA LEU A 14 -13.12 31.65 20.78
C LEU A 14 -14.21 32.68 20.44
N ARG A 15 -14.40 33.75 21.22
CA ARG A 15 -15.32 34.85 20.88
C ARG A 15 -14.73 35.91 19.95
N ARG A 16 -13.41 35.92 19.72
CA ARG A 16 -12.73 36.91 18.87
C ARG A 16 -12.64 36.54 17.38
N GLN A 17 -13.07 35.33 16.99
CA GLN A 17 -13.01 34.87 15.60
C GLN A 17 -14.37 34.76 14.89
N GLY A 18 -15.46 35.25 15.48
CA GLY A 18 -16.69 35.57 14.75
C GLY A 18 -17.40 34.41 14.04
N LEU A 19 -17.28 33.18 14.53
CA LEU A 19 -17.94 32.01 13.95
C LEU A 19 -19.01 31.45 14.89
N ASP A 20 -20.09 32.22 15.04
CA ASP A 20 -21.36 31.74 15.58
C ASP A 20 -22.45 32.26 14.65
N ARG A 21 -22.94 31.45 13.70
CA ARG A 21 -24.37 31.39 13.28
C ARG A 21 -24.71 30.09 12.52
N HIS A 22 -25.57 29.32 13.18
CA HIS A 22 -26.77 28.65 12.68
C HIS A 22 -26.74 27.67 11.49
N ALA A 23 -27.22 26.47 11.81
CA ALA A 23 -27.76 25.44 10.95
C ALA A 23 -28.92 25.91 10.03
N ALA A 24 -28.99 25.36 8.82
CA ALA A 24 -30.23 24.85 8.20
C ALA A 24 -29.95 24.10 6.87
N ALA A 25 -30.59 22.92 6.76
CA ALA A 25 -31.27 22.31 5.62
C ALA A 25 -30.68 22.35 4.18
N GLY A 26 -30.52 21.15 3.61
CA GLY A 26 -31.07 20.71 2.31
C GLY A 26 -30.81 21.55 1.04
N GLY A 27 -30.19 20.94 0.04
CA GLY A 27 -30.25 21.44 -1.34
C GLY A 27 -29.19 20.85 -2.26
N GLU A 28 -29.65 20.11 -3.27
CA GLU A 28 -28.91 19.81 -4.50
C GLU A 28 -28.38 21.12 -5.15
N GLY A 29 -27.23 21.07 -5.85
CA GLY A 29 -26.87 22.18 -6.73
C GLY A 29 -25.40 22.31 -7.14
N VAL A 30 -25.06 21.72 -8.29
CA VAL A 30 -24.39 22.34 -9.47
C VAL A 30 -23.12 23.22 -9.28
N LEU A 31 -22.09 22.83 -10.03
CA LEU A 31 -20.82 23.51 -10.34
C LEU A 31 -20.96 24.99 -10.78
N PRO A 32 -19.90 25.82 -10.60
CA PRO A 32 -19.57 26.86 -11.55
C PRO A 32 -18.28 26.53 -12.33
N ARG A 33 -18.39 26.70 -13.65
CA ARG A 33 -17.31 26.72 -14.63
C ARG A 33 -16.84 28.16 -14.86
N GLN A 34 -15.53 28.28 -15.16
CA GLN A 34 -14.84 29.29 -15.96
C GLN A 34 -14.39 30.61 -15.31
N GLY A 35 -13.06 30.76 -15.29
CA GLY A 35 -12.34 32.00 -15.59
C GLY A 35 -11.03 31.62 -16.29
N ALA A 36 -10.94 31.88 -17.60
CA ALA A 36 -9.81 31.55 -18.44
C ALA A 36 -8.82 32.73 -18.53
N PHE A 37 -7.51 32.46 -18.49
CA PHE A 37 -6.49 33.29 -19.12
C PHE A 37 -5.48 32.39 -19.88
N PRO A 38 -4.93 32.84 -21.02
CA PRO A 38 -4.30 31.99 -22.01
C PRO A 38 -2.76 32.00 -21.92
N GLY A 39 -2.14 30.85 -22.21
CA GLY A 39 -0.70 30.73 -22.46
C GLY A 39 -0.24 29.28 -22.48
N ALA A 40 0.02 28.76 -23.69
CA ALA A 40 0.81 27.56 -24.03
C ALA A 40 0.62 26.30 -23.16
N ALA A 41 -0.26 25.38 -23.56
CA ALA A 41 0.10 24.20 -24.37
C ALA A 41 0.82 23.10 -23.56
N GLY A 42 0.06 22.06 -23.22
CA GLY A 42 0.56 20.86 -22.54
C GLY A 42 -0.42 20.32 -21.51
N ARG A 43 -1.66 19.98 -21.91
CA ARG A 43 -2.58 19.24 -21.04
C ARG A 43 -2.02 17.83 -20.84
N HIS A 44 -1.13 17.65 -19.88
CA HIS A 44 -0.85 16.34 -19.31
C HIS A 44 -2.08 15.91 -18.52
N ARG A 45 -3.01 15.25 -19.22
CA ARG A 45 -3.99 14.35 -18.59
C ARG A 45 -3.14 13.27 -17.94
N LEU A 46 -2.86 13.43 -16.65
CA LEU A 46 -2.17 12.43 -15.84
C LEU A 46 -2.94 11.12 -15.99
N ARG A 47 -2.38 10.20 -16.78
CA ARG A 47 -2.93 8.86 -16.96
C ARG A 47 -2.56 8.12 -15.68
N LEU A 48 -3.48 8.17 -14.71
CA LEU A 48 -3.32 7.50 -13.43
C LEU A 48 -2.95 6.03 -13.69
N PRO A 49 -1.87 5.50 -13.08
CA PRO A 49 -1.55 4.09 -13.21
C PRO A 49 -2.76 3.29 -12.75
N ARG A 50 -3.17 2.30 -13.56
CA ARG A 50 -4.47 1.60 -13.48
C ARG A 50 -4.81 0.98 -12.11
N GLY A 51 -3.86 0.90 -11.16
CA GLY A 51 -4.07 0.39 -9.80
C GLY A 51 -4.98 1.26 -8.90
N LEU A 52 -4.87 2.60 -8.95
CA LEU A 52 -5.71 3.49 -8.13
C LEU A 52 -7.15 3.63 -8.68
N GLY A 53 -7.38 3.23 -9.93
CA GLY A 53 -8.69 3.28 -10.57
C GLY A 53 -9.72 2.36 -9.91
N HIS A 54 -9.27 1.27 -9.30
CA HIS A 54 -10.14 0.29 -8.63
C HIS A 54 -10.44 0.65 -7.16
N ALA A 55 -9.49 1.30 -6.47
CA ALA A 55 -9.60 1.57 -5.03
C ALA A 55 -10.71 2.59 -4.67
N ARG A 56 -10.84 3.69 -5.43
CA ARG A 56 -11.85 4.72 -5.15
C ARG A 56 -13.30 4.24 -5.33
N PRO A 57 -13.65 3.51 -6.42
CA PRO A 57 -14.97 2.88 -6.54
C PRO A 57 -15.26 1.87 -5.43
N LEU A 58 -14.26 1.07 -5.02
CA LEU A 58 -14.43 0.08 -3.96
C LEU A 58 -14.74 0.73 -2.61
N GLY A 59 -14.00 1.78 -2.23
CA GLY A 59 -14.25 2.51 -0.98
C GLY A 59 -15.68 3.08 -0.91
N ARG A 60 -16.18 3.61 -2.03
CA ARG A 60 -17.58 4.08 -2.13
C ARG A 60 -18.58 2.94 -2.03
N ARG A 61 -18.34 1.82 -2.71
CA ARG A 61 -19.22 0.62 -2.64
C ARG A 61 -19.33 0.08 -1.22
N LEU A 62 -18.24 0.09 -0.46
CA LEU A 62 -18.18 -0.44 0.90
C LEU A 62 -18.57 0.58 1.98
N GLY A 63 -18.83 1.84 1.61
CA GLY A 63 -19.16 2.90 2.57
C GLY A 63 -18.01 3.25 3.53
N VAL A 64 -16.75 2.99 3.13
CA VAL A 64 -15.57 3.23 3.95
C VAL A 64 -14.86 4.53 3.57
N ARG A 65 -14.24 5.18 4.56
CA ARG A 65 -13.37 6.33 4.34
C ARG A 65 -12.02 5.84 3.78
N LEU A 66 -11.69 6.26 2.56
CA LEU A 66 -10.38 6.02 1.98
C LEU A 66 -9.44 7.19 2.31
N HIS A 67 -8.51 6.98 3.24
CA HIS A 67 -7.41 7.91 3.51
C HIS A 67 -6.25 7.59 2.54
N VAL A 68 -5.71 8.61 1.86
CA VAL A 68 -4.65 8.46 0.85
C VAL A 68 -3.42 9.26 1.27
N ALA A 69 -2.39 8.57 1.76
CA ALA A 69 -1.08 9.15 1.98
C ALA A 69 -0.23 9.05 0.70
N SER A 70 0.34 10.18 0.24
CA SER A 70 1.11 10.26 -1.00
C SER A 70 2.58 10.50 -0.70
N VAL A 71 3.45 9.70 -1.33
CA VAL A 71 4.91 9.88 -1.26
C VAL A 71 5.32 11.23 -1.83
N GLU A 72 4.70 11.66 -2.92
CA GLU A 72 4.96 12.99 -3.51
C GLU A 72 4.63 14.13 -2.55
N GLN A 73 3.56 13.98 -1.79
CA GLN A 73 3.17 14.97 -0.78
C GLN A 73 4.14 14.92 0.41
N ALA A 74 4.51 13.72 0.88
CA ALA A 74 5.50 13.55 1.93
C ALA A 74 6.87 14.14 1.56
N ILE A 75 7.28 14.09 0.29
CA ILE A 75 8.50 14.74 -0.20
C ILE A 75 8.36 16.27 -0.13
N LYS A 76 7.22 16.81 -0.58
CA LYS A 76 6.98 18.26 -0.57
C LYS A 76 6.94 18.84 0.84
N ASP A 77 6.37 18.08 1.78
CA ASP A 77 6.22 18.48 3.17
C ASP A 77 7.49 18.22 3.99
N GLY A 78 8.53 17.63 3.37
CA GLY A 78 9.82 17.36 4.02
C GLY A 78 9.81 16.18 4.99
N ILE A 79 8.75 15.36 4.98
CA ILE A 79 8.61 14.15 5.81
C ILE A 79 9.60 13.07 5.35
N VAL A 80 9.77 12.92 4.03
CA VAL A 80 10.76 12.02 3.44
C VAL A 80 11.61 12.78 2.43
N VAL A 81 12.87 12.36 2.29
CA VAL A 81 13.82 13.00 1.37
C VAL A 81 14.06 12.07 0.17
N ASP A 82 13.79 12.57 -1.02
CA ASP A 82 14.20 11.93 -2.27
C ASP A 82 15.61 12.39 -2.64
N ASP A 83 16.59 11.51 -2.47
CA ASP A 83 17.99 11.73 -2.82
C ASP A 83 18.31 11.29 -4.27
N GLY A 84 17.29 10.88 -5.04
CA GLY A 84 17.42 10.36 -6.40
C GLY A 84 18.12 9.00 -6.51
N ARG A 85 18.49 8.38 -5.38
CA ARG A 85 19.18 7.08 -5.31
C ARG A 85 18.35 6.03 -4.59
N THR A 86 17.62 6.47 -3.58
CA THR A 86 16.77 5.65 -2.74
C THR A 86 15.56 5.20 -3.54
N PRO A 87 15.29 3.88 -3.62
CA PRO A 87 14.11 3.38 -4.31
C PRO A 87 12.85 3.96 -3.69
N ARG A 88 11.87 4.31 -4.52
CA ARG A 88 10.57 4.86 -4.09
C ARG A 88 9.85 3.97 -3.08
N ASN A 89 10.03 2.65 -3.14
CA ASN A 89 9.51 1.69 -2.15
C ASN A 89 10.00 1.99 -0.72
N ARG A 90 11.23 2.50 -0.54
CA ARG A 90 11.75 2.83 0.79
C ARG A 90 11.12 4.10 1.35
N LEU A 91 10.80 5.07 0.48
CA LEU A 91 10.11 6.32 0.86
C LEU A 91 8.66 6.08 1.34
N GLN A 92 8.06 4.94 0.96
CA GLN A 92 6.73 4.55 1.43
C GLN A 92 6.68 4.32 2.95
N ILE A 93 7.80 3.90 3.56
CA ILE A 93 7.87 3.62 5.00
C ILE A 93 7.59 4.90 5.80
N GLY A 94 8.36 5.96 5.57
CA GLY A 94 8.17 7.23 6.26
C GLY A 94 6.79 7.85 5.97
N THR A 95 6.29 7.70 4.75
CA THR A 95 4.94 8.15 4.38
C THR A 95 3.85 7.41 5.17
N LEU A 96 3.97 6.10 5.34
CA LEU A 96 3.03 5.28 6.11
C LEU A 96 3.07 5.62 7.60
N LEU A 97 4.28 5.75 8.18
CA LEU A 97 4.46 6.07 9.59
C LEU A 97 3.84 7.44 9.92
N ASN A 98 4.11 8.46 9.09
CA ASN A 98 3.50 9.78 9.23
C ASN A 98 1.97 9.73 9.20
N ALA A 99 1.39 8.97 8.26
CA ALA A 99 -0.07 8.86 8.16
C ALA A 99 -0.70 8.13 9.36
N ILE A 100 0.02 7.19 9.96
CA ILE A 100 -0.42 6.48 11.17
C ILE A 100 -0.40 7.41 12.38
N GLU A 101 0.65 8.20 12.51
CA GLU A 101 0.80 9.18 13.59
C GLU A 101 -0.24 10.31 13.47
N GLU A 102 -0.35 10.96 12.30
CA GLU A 102 -1.27 12.08 12.08
C GLU A 102 -2.74 11.71 12.31
N GLU A 103 -3.15 10.50 11.92
CA GLU A 103 -4.53 10.02 12.11
C GLU A 103 -4.73 9.30 13.46
N GLY A 104 -3.67 9.08 14.24
CA GLY A 104 -3.73 8.42 15.53
C GLY A 104 -4.14 6.94 15.47
N TYR A 105 -3.74 6.22 14.41
CA TYR A 105 -4.07 4.79 14.26
C TYR A 105 -3.22 3.92 15.20
N THR A 106 -3.87 3.16 16.08
CA THR A 106 -3.20 2.25 17.00
C THR A 106 -3.06 0.82 16.47
N ALA A 107 -3.78 0.49 15.40
CA ALA A 107 -3.69 -0.80 14.71
C ALA A 107 -3.90 -0.63 13.21
N ALA A 108 -3.10 -1.33 12.41
CA ALA A 108 -3.26 -1.39 10.95
C ALA A 108 -3.30 -2.83 10.47
N PHE A 109 -4.29 -3.17 9.66
CA PHE A 109 -4.37 -4.49 9.01
C PHE A 109 -3.46 -4.53 7.79
N GLY A 110 -2.56 -5.49 7.75
CA GLY A 110 -1.68 -5.79 6.63
C GLY A 110 -2.12 -7.07 5.91
N GLY A 111 -1.94 -7.09 4.60
CA GLY A 111 -2.23 -8.27 3.76
C GLY A 111 -1.12 -9.32 3.70
N GLY A 112 -0.05 -9.19 4.50
CA GLY A 112 1.11 -10.07 4.44
C GLY A 112 0.79 -11.51 4.86
N ARG A 113 1.31 -12.47 4.08
CA ARG A 113 1.13 -13.92 4.28
C ARG A 113 2.48 -14.64 4.42
N ARG A 114 2.53 -15.74 5.19
CA ARG A 114 3.79 -16.44 5.48
C ARG A 114 4.39 -17.17 4.27
N ASP A 115 3.57 -17.57 3.32
CA ASP A 115 3.97 -18.28 2.10
C ASP A 115 4.48 -17.34 0.98
N GLU A 116 4.24 -16.02 1.08
CA GLU A 116 4.68 -15.03 0.08
C GLU A 116 6.20 -15.07 -0.15
N GLU A 117 6.95 -15.20 0.94
CA GLU A 117 8.42 -15.12 0.94
C GLU A 117 9.01 -15.77 2.20
N LYS A 118 10.18 -16.42 2.07
CA LYS A 118 10.82 -17.19 3.15
C LYS A 118 11.02 -16.39 4.45
N ALA A 119 11.42 -15.12 4.35
CA ALA A 119 11.68 -14.27 5.50
C ALA A 119 10.41 -13.92 6.31
N ARG A 120 9.22 -14.16 5.73
CA ARG A 120 7.93 -14.03 6.43
C ARG A 120 7.48 -15.28 7.16
N ALA A 121 8.13 -16.43 6.99
CA ALA A 121 7.69 -17.69 7.59
C ALA A 121 7.58 -17.64 9.13
N LYS A 122 8.33 -16.74 9.77
CA LYS A 122 8.33 -16.52 11.24
C LYS A 122 7.47 -15.34 11.67
N GLU A 123 6.68 -14.73 10.77
CA GLU A 123 5.83 -13.60 11.10
C GLU A 123 4.66 -14.01 12.00
N ARG A 124 4.40 -13.14 12.98
CA ARG A 124 3.28 -13.23 13.90
C ARG A 124 2.04 -12.59 13.28
N VAL A 125 0.87 -12.98 13.74
CA VAL A 125 -0.38 -12.30 13.36
C VAL A 125 -0.38 -10.87 13.92
N TYR A 126 0.10 -10.69 15.16
CA TYR A 126 0.24 -9.40 15.82
C TYR A 126 1.73 -9.02 15.87
N SER A 127 2.09 -7.97 15.14
CA SER A 127 3.41 -7.36 15.17
C SER A 127 3.35 -6.05 15.94
N HIS A 128 3.89 -6.06 17.16
CA HIS A 128 3.94 -4.89 18.03
C HIS A 128 5.03 -3.93 17.57
N ARG A 129 4.74 -2.62 17.60
CA ARG A 129 5.65 -1.55 17.23
C ARG A 129 5.73 -0.53 18.37
N ASP A 130 6.90 0.06 18.54
CA ASP A 130 7.09 1.14 19.50
C ASP A 130 6.51 2.47 18.99
N GLU A 131 6.72 3.54 19.76
CA GLU A 131 6.23 4.90 19.45
C GLU A 131 6.81 5.50 18.15
N PHE A 132 7.95 4.98 17.68
CA PHE A 132 8.59 5.39 16.43
C PHE A 132 8.26 4.45 15.26
N GLY A 133 7.39 3.46 15.50
CA GLY A 133 6.99 2.45 14.54
C GLY A 133 8.01 1.35 14.28
N GLN A 134 9.07 1.28 15.09
CA GLN A 134 10.12 0.27 14.96
C GLN A 134 9.69 -1.08 15.51
N TRP A 135 10.41 -2.13 15.09
CA TRP A 135 10.18 -3.49 15.55
C TRP A 135 11.21 -3.93 16.57
N ASP A 136 10.77 -4.32 17.76
CA ASP A 136 11.61 -5.00 18.75
C ASP A 136 11.23 -6.49 18.85
N PRO A 137 12.15 -7.43 18.55
CA PRO A 137 11.93 -8.86 18.72
C PRO A 137 11.53 -9.26 20.16
N LYS A 138 12.03 -8.55 21.19
CA LYS A 138 11.77 -8.86 22.59
C LYS A 138 10.37 -8.49 23.04
N ASN A 139 9.77 -7.47 22.42
CA ASN A 139 8.42 -7.01 22.73
C ASN A 139 7.33 -7.82 22.00
N GLN A 140 7.73 -8.78 21.16
CA GLN A 140 6.78 -9.66 20.48
C GLN A 140 6.22 -10.71 21.42
N ARG A 141 4.90 -10.86 21.39
CA ARG A 141 4.19 -11.68 22.38
C ARG A 141 3.91 -13.09 21.83
N PRO A 142 3.95 -14.13 22.68
CA PRO A 142 3.50 -15.46 22.29
C PRO A 142 2.03 -15.44 21.84
N GLU A 143 1.75 -16.15 20.76
CA GLU A 143 0.39 -16.36 20.21
C GLU A 143 0.05 -17.84 20.45
N LEU A 144 -0.60 -18.13 21.58
CA LEU A 144 -0.98 -19.50 21.94
C LEU A 144 -2.39 -19.78 21.44
N TRP A 145 -2.55 -20.83 20.62
CA TRP A 145 -3.81 -21.17 19.96
C TRP A 145 -4.34 -20.01 19.09
N SER A 146 -5.54 -19.53 19.39
CA SER A 146 -6.17 -18.35 18.78
C SER A 146 -6.35 -17.22 19.80
N LEU A 147 -5.50 -17.19 20.84
CA LEU A 147 -5.48 -16.13 21.85
C LEU A 147 -4.42 -15.11 21.49
N TYR A 148 -4.87 -13.87 21.25
CA TYR A 148 -4.01 -12.75 20.85
C TYR A 148 -3.97 -11.67 21.93
N ASN A 149 -2.77 -11.17 22.22
CA ASN A 149 -2.59 -10.08 23.18
C ASN A 149 -2.38 -8.73 22.47
N GLY A 150 -3.48 -8.01 22.24
CA GLY A 150 -3.50 -6.70 21.62
C GLY A 150 -3.35 -5.51 22.58
N ARG A 151 -2.88 -5.69 23.83
CA ARG A 151 -2.62 -4.53 24.72
C ARG A 151 -1.46 -3.69 24.16
N ILE A 152 -1.57 -2.37 24.19
CA ILE A 152 -0.50 -1.45 23.77
C ILE A 152 -0.35 -0.35 24.82
N HIS A 153 0.86 0.20 24.94
CA HIS A 153 1.12 1.40 25.71
C HIS A 153 0.74 2.65 24.90
N GLU A 154 0.71 3.81 25.56
CA GLU A 154 0.51 5.09 24.86
C GLU A 154 1.66 5.33 23.88
N GLY A 155 1.34 5.79 22.67
CA GLY A 155 2.30 5.94 21.56
C GLY A 155 2.57 4.67 20.76
N GLU A 156 2.42 3.48 21.34
CA GLU A 156 2.61 2.22 20.60
C GLU A 156 1.49 1.96 19.61
N HIS A 157 1.82 1.24 18.55
CA HIS A 157 0.84 0.75 17.58
C HIS A 157 1.17 -0.68 17.13
N MET A 158 0.23 -1.35 16.47
CA MET A 158 0.45 -2.71 15.97
C MET A 158 0.13 -2.86 14.48
N ARG A 159 0.75 -3.85 13.86
CA ARG A 159 0.32 -4.41 12.58
C ARG A 159 -0.35 -5.75 12.82
N VAL A 160 -1.49 -5.97 12.18
CA VAL A 160 -2.26 -7.21 12.31
C VAL A 160 -2.37 -7.86 10.94
N PHE A 161 -2.07 -9.14 10.83
CA PHE A 161 -2.05 -9.89 9.56
C PHE A 161 -3.07 -11.04 9.59
N PRO A 162 -4.37 -10.77 9.33
CA PRO A 162 -5.42 -11.79 9.45
C PRO A 162 -5.22 -12.97 8.50
N LEU A 163 -4.55 -12.73 7.37
CA LEU A 163 -4.31 -13.71 6.31
C LEU A 163 -2.96 -14.44 6.45
N SER A 164 -2.25 -14.31 7.57
CA SER A 164 -0.91 -14.90 7.73
C SER A 164 -0.82 -16.39 7.40
N ASN A 165 -1.89 -17.15 7.68
CA ASN A 165 -1.95 -18.60 7.45
C ASN A 165 -2.53 -18.99 6.09
N TRP A 166 -2.96 -18.03 5.28
CA TRP A 166 -3.55 -18.30 3.97
C TRP A 166 -2.45 -18.48 2.93
N THR A 167 -2.60 -19.51 2.11
CA THR A 167 -1.79 -19.71 0.91
C THR A 167 -2.31 -18.86 -0.26
N GLU A 168 -1.51 -18.72 -1.31
CA GLU A 168 -1.94 -17.96 -2.49
C GLU A 168 -3.18 -18.61 -3.12
N LEU A 169 -3.24 -19.96 -3.11
CA LEU A 169 -4.38 -20.71 -3.59
C LEU A 169 -5.64 -20.39 -2.78
N ASP A 170 -5.54 -20.30 -1.44
CA ASP A 170 -6.68 -19.93 -0.59
C ASP A 170 -7.24 -18.54 -0.94
N VAL A 171 -6.35 -17.59 -1.26
CA VAL A 171 -6.75 -16.23 -1.68
C VAL A 171 -7.53 -16.28 -3.00
N TRP A 172 -7.00 -16.98 -4.00
CA TRP A 172 -7.67 -17.10 -5.31
C TRP A 172 -9.00 -17.86 -5.21
N ASP A 173 -9.04 -18.96 -4.45
CA ASP A 173 -10.27 -19.71 -4.22
C ASP A 173 -11.35 -18.87 -3.52
N TYR A 174 -10.94 -18.04 -2.56
CA TYR A 174 -11.86 -17.13 -1.89
C TYR A 174 -12.38 -16.02 -2.83
N ILE A 175 -11.51 -15.44 -3.66
CA ILE A 175 -11.90 -14.46 -4.68
C ILE A 175 -12.96 -15.07 -5.63
N ARG A 176 -12.73 -16.30 -6.09
CA ARG A 176 -13.66 -17.03 -6.95
C ARG A 176 -14.98 -17.31 -6.24
N ARG A 177 -14.93 -17.87 -5.02
CA ARG A 177 -16.11 -18.24 -4.23
C ARG A 177 -17.00 -17.04 -3.90
N GLU A 178 -16.39 -15.94 -3.48
CA GLU A 178 -17.12 -14.72 -3.08
C GLU A 178 -17.35 -13.76 -4.26
N ALA A 179 -16.97 -14.16 -5.48
CA ALA A 179 -17.08 -13.37 -6.71
C ALA A 179 -16.52 -11.95 -6.56
N ILE A 180 -15.32 -11.83 -6.02
CA ILE A 180 -14.66 -10.54 -5.76
C ILE A 180 -14.09 -10.00 -7.07
N ASP A 181 -14.50 -8.79 -7.45
CA ASP A 181 -13.94 -8.08 -8.60
C ASP A 181 -12.46 -7.76 -8.34
N ILE A 182 -11.58 -8.17 -9.26
CA ILE A 182 -10.14 -7.85 -9.19
C ILE A 182 -9.70 -6.98 -10.38
N PRO A 183 -8.63 -6.18 -10.21
CA PRO A 183 -8.04 -5.42 -11.31
C PRO A 183 -7.60 -6.32 -12.47
N SER A 184 -7.87 -5.88 -13.70
CA SER A 184 -7.58 -6.69 -14.90
C SER A 184 -6.11 -7.00 -15.13
N ILE A 185 -5.20 -6.32 -14.43
CA ILE A 185 -3.74 -6.51 -14.52
C ILE A 185 -3.30 -7.91 -14.06
N TYR A 186 -4.10 -8.56 -13.20
CA TYR A 186 -3.86 -9.91 -12.71
C TYR A 186 -4.12 -11.01 -13.75
N TYR A 187 -4.93 -10.71 -14.77
CA TYR A 187 -5.17 -11.61 -15.90
C TYR A 187 -4.07 -11.46 -16.95
N ALA A 188 -3.92 -12.47 -17.79
CA ALA A 188 -3.01 -12.47 -18.92
C ALA A 188 -3.44 -11.45 -20.00
N HIS A 189 -2.47 -10.66 -20.50
CA HIS A 189 -2.64 -9.81 -21.67
C HIS A 189 -1.34 -9.76 -22.46
N GLN A 190 -1.45 -9.52 -23.77
CA GLN A 190 -0.30 -9.20 -24.60
C GLN A 190 0.29 -7.85 -24.18
N ARG A 191 1.58 -7.83 -23.84
CA ARG A 191 2.31 -6.62 -23.43
C ARG A 191 3.67 -6.58 -24.11
N ARG A 192 4.12 -5.35 -24.37
CA ARG A 192 5.51 -5.05 -24.73
C ARG A 192 6.36 -5.11 -23.48
N VAL A 193 7.29 -6.06 -23.46
CA VAL A 193 8.14 -6.35 -22.30
C VAL A 193 9.60 -6.45 -22.69
N PHE A 194 10.48 -6.22 -21.73
CA PHE A 194 11.92 -6.45 -21.86
C PHE A 194 12.44 -7.24 -20.66
N GLU A 195 13.52 -7.98 -20.84
CA GLU A 195 14.14 -8.75 -19.78
C GLU A 195 15.25 -7.96 -19.09
N ARG A 196 15.24 -7.93 -17.75
CA ARG A 196 16.29 -7.32 -16.93
C ARG A 196 16.51 -8.17 -15.68
N GLY A 197 17.72 -8.71 -15.52
CA GLY A 197 18.08 -9.49 -14.33
C GLY A 197 17.25 -10.77 -14.14
N GLY A 198 16.86 -11.43 -15.25
CA GLY A 198 16.04 -12.64 -15.27
C GLY A 198 14.56 -12.41 -14.93
N MET A 199 14.07 -11.19 -15.09
CA MET A 199 12.67 -10.81 -14.88
C MET A 199 12.17 -10.02 -16.07
N LEU A 200 10.87 -10.17 -16.38
CA LEU A 200 10.22 -9.42 -17.44
C LEU A 200 9.60 -8.14 -16.89
N PHE A 201 9.88 -7.00 -17.49
CA PHE A 201 9.28 -5.72 -17.12
C PHE A 201 8.45 -5.18 -18.28
N THR A 202 7.36 -4.48 -17.96
CA THR A 202 6.58 -3.77 -18.98
C THR A 202 7.33 -2.52 -19.43
N GLU A 203 7.43 -2.32 -20.75
CA GLU A 203 7.99 -1.10 -21.33
C GLU A 203 7.17 0.12 -20.90
N SER A 204 7.85 1.15 -20.40
CA SER A 204 7.21 2.38 -19.95
C SER A 204 8.21 3.53 -19.96
N GLU A 205 7.71 4.77 -20.10
CA GLU A 205 8.51 5.99 -19.89
C GLU A 205 9.15 6.06 -18.49
N PHE A 206 8.52 5.43 -17.50
CA PHE A 206 8.99 5.38 -16.12
C PHE A 206 9.99 4.24 -15.86
N ASN A 207 10.17 3.33 -16.82
CA ASN A 207 11.13 2.25 -16.74
C ASN A 207 11.85 2.11 -18.09
N PRO A 208 12.71 3.09 -18.43
CA PRO A 208 13.38 3.13 -19.72
C PRO A 208 14.31 1.92 -19.89
N LEU A 209 14.53 1.54 -21.15
CA LEU A 209 15.47 0.50 -21.50
C LEU A 209 16.91 0.94 -21.19
N ARG A 210 17.73 -0.02 -20.80
CA ARG A 210 19.18 0.10 -20.67
C ARG A 210 19.86 -0.43 -21.93
N ASP A 211 21.14 -0.11 -22.09
CA ASP A 211 21.93 -0.58 -23.21
C ASP A 211 21.90 -2.11 -23.32
N GLY A 212 21.53 -2.61 -24.50
CA GLY A 212 21.41 -4.05 -24.80
C GLY A 212 20.06 -4.68 -24.47
N GLU A 213 19.13 -3.98 -23.83
CA GLU A 213 17.78 -4.48 -23.61
C GLU A 213 16.96 -4.37 -24.91
N THR A 214 16.13 -5.37 -25.19
CA THR A 214 15.26 -5.41 -26.38
C THR A 214 13.82 -5.66 -25.97
N VAL A 215 12.91 -4.92 -26.59
CA VAL A 215 11.47 -5.10 -26.36
C VAL A 215 10.93 -6.23 -27.23
N THR A 216 10.15 -7.10 -26.62
CA THR A 216 9.40 -8.16 -27.30
C THR A 216 7.95 -8.14 -26.86
N GLU A 217 7.04 -8.63 -27.70
CA GLU A 217 5.66 -8.87 -27.28
C GLU A 217 5.53 -10.26 -26.65
N ARG A 218 4.90 -10.31 -25.49
CA ARG A 218 4.64 -11.54 -24.72
C ARG A 218 3.26 -11.50 -24.09
N THR A 219 2.65 -12.66 -23.94
CA THR A 219 1.44 -12.82 -23.12
C THR A 219 1.87 -13.01 -21.67
N VAL A 220 1.55 -12.03 -20.83
CA VAL A 220 2.02 -12.00 -19.44
C VAL A 220 0.88 -11.61 -18.51
N ARG A 221 1.03 -11.87 -17.21
CA ARG A 221 0.18 -11.33 -16.14
C ARG A 221 1.03 -10.81 -15.00
N PHE A 222 0.41 -10.11 -14.07
CA PHE A 222 1.06 -9.71 -12.83
C PHE A 222 0.58 -10.60 -11.69
N ARG A 223 1.49 -11.32 -11.05
CA ARG A 223 1.18 -12.11 -9.85
C ARG A 223 1.16 -11.22 -8.60
N THR A 224 2.13 -10.31 -8.51
CA THR A 224 2.21 -9.26 -7.49
C THR A 224 2.18 -7.89 -8.14
N VAL A 225 1.68 -6.86 -7.46
CA VAL A 225 1.74 -5.46 -7.94
C VAL A 225 2.37 -4.56 -6.88
N GLY A 226 3.26 -3.67 -7.31
CA GLY A 226 3.91 -2.64 -6.49
C GLY A 226 4.25 -1.41 -7.33
N ASP A 227 5.39 -0.76 -7.06
CA ASP A 227 5.90 0.27 -7.97
C ASP A 227 6.26 -0.32 -9.33
N LEU A 228 5.95 0.41 -10.41
CA LEU A 228 6.12 -0.05 -11.79
C LEU A 228 7.57 -0.44 -12.09
N THR A 229 8.53 0.27 -11.51
CA THR A 229 9.97 0.06 -11.76
C THR A 229 10.51 -1.23 -11.16
N LEU A 230 9.76 -1.85 -10.24
CA LEU A 230 10.20 -2.98 -9.42
C LEU A 230 9.27 -4.19 -9.51
N THR A 231 8.18 -4.07 -10.28
CA THR A 231 7.19 -5.13 -10.45
C THR A 231 7.43 -5.86 -11.78
N GLY A 232 7.86 -7.11 -11.69
CA GLY A 232 8.00 -8.00 -12.83
C GLY A 232 6.69 -8.65 -13.26
N CYS A 233 6.61 -8.98 -14.54
CA CYS A 233 5.55 -9.75 -15.16
C CYS A 233 5.91 -11.24 -15.14
N LEU A 234 4.89 -12.10 -15.16
CA LEU A 234 4.99 -13.54 -15.33
C LEU A 234 4.42 -13.92 -16.71
N GLU A 235 5.15 -14.67 -17.53
CA GLU A 235 4.56 -15.26 -18.75
C GLU A 235 3.47 -16.25 -18.37
N SER A 236 2.28 -16.06 -18.94
CA SER A 236 1.07 -16.78 -18.56
C SER A 236 -0.02 -16.55 -19.62
N ASP A 237 -0.84 -17.57 -19.85
CA ASP A 237 -2.06 -17.52 -20.67
C ASP A 237 -3.35 -17.46 -19.81
N ALA A 238 -3.22 -17.31 -18.49
CA ALA A 238 -4.32 -17.25 -17.55
C ALA A 238 -5.10 -15.92 -17.64
N ASP A 239 -6.04 -15.85 -18.58
CA ASP A 239 -6.90 -14.70 -18.86
C ASP A 239 -8.21 -14.69 -18.04
N ASP A 240 -8.44 -15.71 -17.21
CA ASP A 240 -9.57 -15.82 -16.27
C ASP A 240 -9.14 -16.39 -14.90
N LEU A 241 -10.06 -16.40 -13.94
CA LEU A 241 -9.79 -16.84 -12.57
C LEU A 241 -9.48 -18.33 -12.46
N ASP A 242 -10.16 -19.17 -13.24
CA ASP A 242 -10.00 -20.63 -13.15
C ASP A 242 -8.62 -21.03 -13.67
N LYS A 243 -8.16 -20.44 -14.77
CA LYS A 243 -6.80 -20.62 -15.27
C LYS A 243 -5.74 -20.11 -14.31
N ILE A 244 -5.98 -19.00 -13.60
CA ILE A 244 -5.04 -18.51 -12.58
C ILE A 244 -4.92 -19.55 -11.45
N ILE A 245 -6.04 -20.11 -11.00
CA ILE A 245 -6.06 -21.12 -9.93
C ILE A 245 -5.31 -22.38 -10.37
N GLU A 246 -5.56 -22.86 -11.59
CA GLU A 246 -4.85 -24.02 -12.16
C GLU A 246 -3.34 -23.78 -12.25
N GLU A 247 -2.93 -22.60 -12.73
CA GLU A 247 -1.52 -22.22 -12.83
C GLU A 247 -0.85 -22.15 -11.45
N VAL A 248 -1.51 -21.52 -10.46
CA VAL A 248 -0.98 -21.39 -9.10
C VAL A 248 -0.90 -22.75 -8.41
N ALA A 249 -1.89 -23.61 -8.58
CA ALA A 249 -1.91 -24.96 -8.02
C ALA A 249 -0.76 -25.84 -8.57
N ALA A 250 -0.34 -25.62 -9.82
CA ALA A 250 0.78 -26.32 -10.45
C ALA A 250 2.16 -25.70 -10.14
N SER A 251 2.21 -24.46 -9.65
CA SER A 251 3.45 -23.71 -9.45
C SER A 251 4.24 -24.18 -8.23
N ARG A 252 5.57 -24.15 -8.34
CA ARG A 252 6.51 -24.46 -7.24
C ARG A 252 7.28 -23.24 -6.73
N ILE A 253 6.96 -22.05 -7.24
CA ILE A 253 7.65 -20.80 -6.92
C ILE A 253 6.71 -19.92 -6.08
N THR A 254 7.23 -19.31 -5.01
CA THR A 254 6.44 -18.41 -4.14
C THR A 254 5.98 -17.17 -4.89
N GLU A 255 4.90 -16.54 -4.42
CA GLU A 255 4.25 -15.40 -5.08
C GLU A 255 5.24 -14.28 -5.44
N ARG A 256 6.02 -13.81 -4.44
CA ARG A 256 6.96 -12.69 -4.62
C ARG A 256 8.31 -13.11 -5.22
N GLY A 257 8.72 -14.36 -5.03
CA GLY A 257 10.02 -14.87 -5.48
C GLY A 257 10.22 -14.85 -7.00
N ALA A 258 9.13 -14.83 -7.77
CA ALA A 258 9.15 -14.75 -9.22
C ALA A 258 9.10 -13.32 -9.78
N THR A 259 8.55 -12.35 -9.03
CA THR A 259 8.05 -11.09 -9.61
C THR A 259 8.52 -9.81 -8.91
N ARG A 260 9.27 -9.89 -7.79
CA ARG A 260 9.80 -8.71 -7.08
C ARG A 260 11.33 -8.68 -7.11
N GLY A 261 11.91 -7.64 -7.73
CA GLY A 261 13.37 -7.47 -7.81
C GLY A 261 14.03 -7.20 -6.45
N ASP A 262 13.31 -6.54 -5.54
CA ASP A 262 13.76 -6.14 -4.20
C ASP A 262 13.83 -7.28 -3.18
N ASP A 263 13.34 -8.46 -3.52
CA ASP A 263 13.21 -9.62 -2.62
C ASP A 263 14.31 -10.67 -2.87
N LYS A 264 15.24 -10.39 -3.80
CA LYS A 264 16.46 -11.21 -4.00
C LYS A 264 17.55 -10.93 -2.95
N PHE A 265 17.30 -10.04 -1.98
CA PHE A 265 18.23 -9.71 -0.92
C PHE A 265 18.09 -10.66 0.29
N SER A 266 19.16 -10.84 1.06
CA SER A 266 19.28 -11.83 2.14
C SER A 266 18.25 -11.63 3.27
N GLU A 267 17.98 -12.68 4.05
CA GLU A 267 17.06 -12.65 5.20
C GLU A 267 17.35 -11.49 6.18
N ALA A 268 18.63 -11.13 6.35
CA ALA A 268 19.04 -10.00 7.20
C ALA A 268 18.48 -8.65 6.72
N ALA A 269 18.36 -8.45 5.40
CA ALA A 269 17.85 -7.20 4.84
C ALA A 269 16.36 -6.97 5.17
N MET A 270 15.58 -8.04 5.39
CA MET A 270 14.17 -7.91 5.79
C MET A 270 14.02 -7.58 7.27
N GLU A 271 14.86 -8.14 8.14
CA GLU A 271 14.86 -7.78 9.57
C GLU A 271 15.23 -6.32 9.78
N ASP A 272 16.20 -5.80 9.02
CA ASP A 272 16.58 -4.39 9.09
C ASP A 272 15.48 -3.48 8.57
N ARG A 273 14.80 -3.84 7.47
CA ARG A 273 13.60 -3.12 7.01
C ARG A 273 12.50 -3.11 8.08
N LYS A 274 12.28 -4.23 8.80
CA LYS A 274 11.28 -4.29 9.89
C LYS A 274 11.61 -3.32 11.03
N LYS A 275 12.89 -3.19 11.38
CA LYS A 275 13.35 -2.19 12.37
C LYS A 275 13.13 -0.77 11.89
N GLU A 276 13.28 -0.52 10.58
CA GLU A 276 12.99 0.78 9.96
C GLU A 276 11.48 1.09 9.89
N GLY A 277 10.60 0.16 10.26
CA GLY A 277 9.14 0.34 10.22
C GLY A 277 8.46 -0.22 8.97
N TYR A 278 9.17 -1.02 8.16
CA TYR A 278 8.57 -1.76 7.05
C TYR A 278 7.50 -2.74 7.56
N PHE A 279 6.36 -2.77 6.86
CA PHE A 279 5.03 -3.29 7.22
C PHE A 279 4.18 -2.40 8.14
#